data_AF-A0A527FA36-F1
#
_entry.id   AF-A0A527FA36-F1
#
_cell.length_a   1.000
_cell.length_b   1.000
_cell.length_c   1.000
_cell.angle_alpha   90.00
_cell.angle_beta   90.00
_cell.angle_gamma   90.00
#
_symmetry.space_group_name_H-M   'P 1'
#
loop_
_entity.id
_entity.type
_entity.pdbx_description
1 polymer ?
#
loop_
_entity_poly.entity_id
_entity_poly.type
_entity_poly.pdbx_seq_one_letter_code
_entity_poly.pdbx_strand_id
1 'polypeptide(L)' 'HYCHCDMCRRTTGSAFAVLAWVPSQSVTWTNATPTYRRSSPIARRGFCSACGSPLSLAYDASPGEIA' A
#
# COMPACT_ATOMS: atom_id res chain seq x y z
N HIS A 1 5.09 -3.14 -11.24
CA HIS A 1 6.08 -2.04 -11.13
C HIS A 1 7.05 -2.34 -9.99
N TYR A 2 8.35 -2.18 -10.21
CA TYR A 2 9.37 -2.35 -9.16
C TYR A 2 9.82 -0.97 -8.66
N CYS A 3 9.64 -0.71 -7.36
CA CYS A 3 9.97 0.58 -6.75
C CYS A 3 11.12 0.45 -5.74
N HIS A 4 12.16 1.26 -5.94
CA HIS A 4 13.41 1.20 -5.16
C HIS A 4 13.56 2.34 -4.15
N CYS A 5 12.53 3.18 -3.97
CA CYS A 5 12.64 4.32 -3.06
C CYS A 5 12.79 3.86 -1.60
N ASP A 6 13.38 4.72 -0.76
CA ASP A 6 13.66 4.40 0.64
C ASP A 6 12.39 4.03 1.42
N MET A 7 11.27 4.73 1.17
CA MET A 7 9.99 4.38 1.81
C MET A 7 9.51 2.98 1.44
N CYS A 8 9.61 2.59 0.17
CA CYS A 8 9.18 1.27 -0.29
C CYS A 8 10.07 0.18 0.29
N ARG A 9 11.39 0.38 0.30
CA ARG A 9 12.35 -0.54 0.94
C ARG A 9 12.07 -0.73 2.43
N ARG A 10 11.83 0.36 3.17
CA ARG A 10 11.48 0.28 4.60
C ARG A 10 10.12 -0.39 4.84
N THR A 11 9.15 -0.14 3.97
CA THR A 11 7.80 -0.71 4.10
C THR A 11 7.81 -2.22 3.90
N THR A 12 8.58 -2.74 2.93
CA THR A 12 8.63 -4.17 2.62
C THR A 12 9.78 -4.91 3.31
N GLY A 13 10.69 -4.20 3.97
CA GLY A 13 11.93 -4.79 4.52
C GLY A 13 12.86 -5.38 3.44
N SER A 14 12.62 -5.07 2.16
CA SER A 14 13.28 -5.70 1.01
C SER A 14 14.09 -4.70 0.19
N ALA A 15 14.86 -5.18 -0.79
CA ALA A 15 15.64 -4.31 -1.68
C ALA A 15 14.76 -3.41 -2.57
N PHE A 16 13.51 -3.79 -2.78
CA PHE A 16 12.50 -3.04 -3.52
C PHE A 16 11.09 -3.49 -3.11
N ALA A 17 10.08 -2.75 -3.55
CA ALA A 17 8.69 -3.18 -3.50
C ALA A 17 8.23 -3.62 -4.90
N VAL A 18 7.45 -4.70 -4.96
CA VAL A 18 6.70 -5.09 -6.15
C VAL A 18 5.28 -4.56 -5.97
N LEU A 19 4.83 -3.73 -6.90
CA LEU A 19 3.53 -3.07 -6.86
C LEU A 19 2.71 -3.48 -8.09
N ALA A 20 1.47 -3.90 -7.86
CA ALA A 20 0.52 -4.25 -8.90
C ALA A 20 -0.75 -3.43 -8.70
N TRP A 21 -1.03 -2.51 -9.62
CA TRP A 21 -2.17 -1.61 -9.52
C TRP A 21 -3.45 -2.29 -9.98
N VAL A 22 -4.52 -2.11 -9.20
CA VAL A 22 -5.86 -2.59 -9.49
C VAL A 22 -6.89 -1.51 -9.13
N PRO A 23 -8.09 -1.52 -9.77
CA PRO A 23 -9.19 -0.69 -9.31
C PRO A 23 -9.52 -1.02 -7.84
N SER A 24 -9.59 -0.02 -6.99
CA SER A 24 -9.92 -0.16 -5.56
C SER A 24 -11.22 -0.94 -5.33
N GLN A 25 -12.21 -0.76 -6.21
CA GLN A 25 -13.50 -1.45 -6.16
C GLN A 25 -13.42 -2.94 -6.53
N SER A 26 -12.32 -3.38 -7.14
CA SER A 26 -12.09 -4.80 -7.47
C SER A 26 -11.47 -5.60 -6.33
N VAL A 27 -11.13 -4.94 -5.22
CA VAL A 27 -10.51 -5.57 -4.05
C VAL A 27 -11.52 -5.70 -2.93
N THR A 28 -11.74 -6.94 -2.50
CA THR A 28 -12.59 -7.26 -1.33
C THR A 28 -11.71 -7.76 -0.20
N TRP A 29 -11.74 -7.08 0.95
CA TRP A 29 -11.12 -7.56 2.18
C TRP A 29 -12.05 -8.60 2.83
N THR A 30 -11.58 -9.83 2.94
CA THR A 30 -12.38 -10.96 3.45
C THR A 30 -12.47 -11.03 4.98
N ASN A 31 -11.65 -10.26 5.67
CA ASN A 31 -11.60 -10.18 7.13
C ASN A 31 -11.52 -8.70 7.55
N ALA A 32 -10.68 -8.35 8.52
CA ALA A 32 -10.45 -6.96 8.89
C ALA A 32 -9.92 -6.13 7.70
N THR A 33 -10.44 -4.91 7.57
CA THR A 33 -9.92 -3.94 6.62
C THR A 33 -8.55 -3.42 7.06
N PRO A 34 -7.68 -3.00 6.11
CA PRO A 34 -6.38 -2.46 6.46
C PRO A 34 -6.50 -1.21 7.33
N THR A 35 -5.61 -1.07 8.29
CA THR A 35 -5.39 0.22 8.95
C THR A 35 -4.54 1.09 8.03
N TYR A 36 -4.87 2.39 7.95
CA TYR A 36 -4.19 3.30 7.04
C TYR A 36 -3.30 4.29 7.78
N ARG A 37 -2.11 4.53 7.21
CA ARG A 37 -1.20 5.60 7.63
C ARG A 37 -0.89 6.49 6.43
N ARG A 38 -0.89 7.82 6.65
CA ARG A 38 -0.34 8.79 5.70
C ARG A 38 1.17 8.59 5.60
N SER A 39 1.63 7.99 4.51
CA SER A 39 3.05 7.62 4.33
C SER A 39 3.88 8.77 3.76
N SER A 40 3.25 9.68 3.01
CA SER A 40 3.86 10.89 2.45
C SER A 40 2.78 11.96 2.20
N PRO A 41 3.15 13.18 1.78
CA PRO A 41 2.19 14.20 1.38
C PRO A 41 1.32 13.85 0.16
N ILE A 42 1.53 12.71 -0.50
CA ILE A 42 0.76 12.32 -1.70
C ILE A 42 0.17 10.90 -1.63
N ALA A 43 0.44 10.15 -0.56
CA ALA A 43 0.09 8.73 -0.51
C ALA A 43 -0.22 8.21 0.89
N ARG A 44 -1.19 7.30 0.95
CA ARG A 44 -1.52 6.50 2.14
C ARG A 44 -1.18 5.03 1.91
N ARG A 45 -0.77 4.35 2.97
CA ARG A 45 -0.48 2.90 2.97
C ARG A 45 -1.39 2.18 3.93
N GLY A 46 -1.96 1.07 3.47
CA GLY A 46 -2.73 0.12 4.28
C GLY A 46 -1.81 -0.97 4.84
N PHE A 47 -2.02 -1.35 6.10
CA PHE A 47 -1.29 -2.43 6.76
C PHE A 47 -2.18 -3.22 7.71
N CYS A 48 -1.78 -4.45 8.02
CA CYS A 48 -2.44 -5.28 9.02
C CYS A 48 -2.17 -4.73 10.42
N SER A 49 -3.21 -4.40 11.19
CA SER A 49 -3.05 -3.89 12.57
C SER A 49 -2.47 -4.92 13.54
N ALA A 50 -2.63 -6.22 13.26
CA ALA A 50 -2.16 -7.29 14.15
C ALA A 50 -0.67 -7.61 13.98
N CYS A 51 -0.13 -7.57 12.76
CA CYS A 51 1.26 -7.99 12.48
C CYS A 51 2.10 -6.95 11.71
N GLY A 52 1.51 -5.84 11.27
CA GLY A 52 2.22 -4.78 10.56
C GLY A 52 2.48 -5.03 9.07
N SER A 53 2.07 -6.18 8.52
CA SER A 53 2.29 -6.49 7.09
C SER A 53 1.70 -5.41 6.18
N PRO A 54 2.45 -4.92 5.17
CA PRO A 54 1.92 -3.97 4.20
C PRO A 54 0.90 -4.66 3.29
N LEU A 55 -0.25 -4.02 3.09
CA LEU A 55 -1.37 -4.58 2.32
C LEU A 55 -1.78 -3.71 1.13
N SER A 56 -1.59 -2.39 1.22
CA SER A 56 -1.88 -1.52 0.08
C SER A 56 -1.11 -0.19 0.07
N LEU A 57 -1.06 0.43 -1.10
CA LEU A 57 -0.61 1.79 -1.40
C LEU A 57 -1.64 2.49 -2.28
N ALA A 58 -2.06 3.70 -1.89
CA ALA A 58 -2.94 4.54 -2.69
C ALA A 58 -2.36 5.95 -2.81
N TYR A 59 -2.39 6.51 -4.03
CA TYR A 59 -1.99 7.90 -4.29
C TYR A 59 -3.21 8.82 -4.32
N ASP A 60 -3.07 10.03 -3.79
CA ASP A 60 -4.15 11.04 -3.79
C ASP A 60 -4.54 11.47 -5.22
N ALA A 61 -3.59 11.43 -6.16
CA ALA A 61 -3.82 11.75 -7.58
C ALA A 61 -4.63 10.68 -8.33
N SER A 62 -4.72 9.45 -7.79
CA SER A 62 -5.40 8.31 -8.40
C SER A 62 -6.30 7.61 -7.37
N PRO A 63 -7.35 8.27 -6.85
CA PRO A 63 -8.12 7.76 -5.71
C PRO A 63 -8.87 6.46 -5.99
N GLY A 64 -9.07 6.10 -7.27
CA GLY A 64 -9.73 4.88 -7.71
C GLY A 64 -8.83 3.65 -7.79
N GLU A 65 -7.51 3.79 -7.62
CA GLU A 65 -6.55 2.70 -7.78
C GLU A 65 -5.78 2.44 -6.48
N ILE A 66 -5.46 1.16 -6.25
CA ILE A 66 -4.57 0.73 -5.17
C ILE A 66 -3.56 -0.27 -5.70
N ALA A 67 -2.38 -0.31 -5.09
CA ALA A 67 -1.38 -1.36 -5.27
C ALA A 67 -1.10 -2.10 -3.98
#